data_AF-A0A431BUX5-F1
#
_entry.id   AF-A0A431BUX5-F1
#
_cell.length_a   1.000
_cell.length_b   1.000
_cell.length_c   1.000
_cell.angle_alpha   90.00
_cell.angle_beta   90.00
_cell.angle_gamma   90.00
#
_symmetry.space_group_name_H-M   'P 1'
#
loop_
_entity.id
_entity.type
_entity.pdbx_description
1 polymer ?
#
loop_
_entity_poly.entity_id
_entity_poly.type
_entity_poly.pdbx_seq_one_letter_code
_entity_poly.pdbx_strand_id
1 'polypeptide(L)'
;MYDYSKYENATPKQIIHALTLAEKRAEKLNSQLKENNEFFKFLQKKLKNSFSTKKTKYKSNIPNDETIEALNNATSIGVFNNFDEAKKALMSDD
;
A
#
# COMPACT_ATOMS: atom_id res chain seq x y z
N MET A 1 33.46 21.39 -18.96
CA MET A 1 33.58 22.79 -18.51
C MET A 1 32.93 23.67 -19.56
N TYR A 2 32.22 24.74 -19.19
CA TYR A 2 31.67 25.66 -20.20
C TYR A 2 32.83 26.40 -20.88
N ASP A 3 32.80 26.41 -22.20
CA ASP A 3 33.78 27.17 -22.99
C ASP A 3 33.33 28.64 -23.07
N TYR A 4 34.07 29.50 -22.38
CA TYR A 4 33.84 30.94 -22.32
C TYR A 4 34.63 31.72 -23.38
N SER A 5 35.60 31.09 -24.07
CA SER A 5 36.46 31.75 -25.07
C SER A 5 35.64 32.37 -26.21
N LYS A 6 34.52 31.75 -26.56
CA LYS A 6 33.55 32.26 -27.55
C LYS A 6 32.90 33.61 -27.21
N TYR A 7 33.06 34.09 -25.97
CA TYR A 7 32.55 35.39 -25.52
C TYR A 7 33.64 36.44 -25.29
N GLU A 8 34.92 36.07 -25.41
CA GLU A 8 36.06 36.94 -25.12
C GLU A 8 36.08 38.18 -26.02
N ASN A 9 35.69 38.02 -27.30
CA ASN A 9 35.56 39.10 -28.28
C ASN A 9 34.10 39.34 -28.70
N ALA A 10 33.12 38.87 -27.91
CA ALA A 10 31.71 39.03 -28.26
C ALA A 10 31.25 40.48 -28.04
N THR A 11 30.40 40.96 -28.95
CA THR A 11 29.77 42.27 -28.81
C THR A 11 28.77 42.29 -27.65
N PRO A 12 28.46 43.46 -27.07
CA PRO A 12 27.46 43.56 -26.00
C PRO A 12 26.09 42.96 -26.37
N LYS A 13 25.66 43.09 -27.64
CA LYS A 13 24.41 42.49 -28.13
C LYS A 13 24.44 40.95 -28.08
N GLN A 14 25.57 40.35 -28.44
CA GLN A 14 25.75 38.89 -28.40
C GLN A 14 25.77 38.38 -26.95
N ILE A 15 26.39 39.13 -26.03
CA ILE A 15 26.41 38.82 -24.60
C ILE A 15 24.99 38.87 -24.03
N ILE A 16 24.23 39.93 -24.30
CA ILE A 16 22.83 40.06 -23.85
C ILE A 16 21.98 38.91 -24.39
N HIS A 17 22.10 38.60 -25.68
CA HIS A 17 21.36 37.49 -26.28
C HIS A 17 21.72 36.13 -25.64
N ALA A 18 23.00 35.88 -25.40
CA ALA A 18 23.46 34.66 -24.73
C ALA A 18 22.94 34.56 -23.29
N LEU A 19 22.92 35.67 -22.56
CA LEU A 19 22.37 35.76 -21.21
C LEU A 19 20.87 35.42 -21.22
N THR A 20 20.08 36.07 -22.07
CA THR A 20 18.64 35.79 -22.18
C THR A 20 18.35 34.34 -22.55
N LEU A 21 19.18 33.73 -23.40
CA LEU A 21 19.04 32.32 -23.75
C LEU A 21 19.35 31.41 -22.56
N ALA A 22 20.37 31.76 -21.77
CA ALA A 22 20.73 31.02 -20.55
C ALA A 22 19.63 31.12 -19.49
N GLU A 23 19.05 32.31 -19.29
CA GLU A 23 17.92 32.54 -18.38
C GLU A 23 16.71 31.67 -18.76
N LYS A 24 16.28 31.71 -20.03
CA LYS A 24 15.18 30.87 -20.52
C LYS A 24 15.45 29.37 -20.31
N ARG A 25 16.69 28.92 -20.50
CA ARG A 25 17.07 27.53 -20.24
C ARG A 25 17.00 27.20 -18.76
N ALA A 26 17.46 28.10 -17.88
CA ALA A 26 17.39 27.91 -16.45
C ALA A 26 15.94 27.83 -15.96
N GLU A 27 15.05 28.71 -16.46
CA GLU A 27 13.62 28.67 -16.17
C GLU A 27 12.99 27.34 -16.60
N LYS A 28 13.27 26.89 -17.82
CA LYS A 28 12.77 25.61 -18.32
C LYS A 28 13.23 24.44 -17.47
N LEU A 29 14.52 24.39 -17.10
CA LEU A 29 15.08 23.34 -16.26
C LEU A 29 14.44 23.35 -14.87
N ASN A 30 14.16 24.52 -14.31
CA ASN A 30 13.48 24.64 -13.03
C ASN A 30 12.04 24.09 -13.09
N SER A 31 11.30 24.38 -14.16
CA SER A 31 9.96 23.79 -14.36
C SER A 31 10.01 22.27 -14.50
N GLN A 32 10.93 21.75 -15.30
CA GLN A 32 11.14 20.30 -15.44
C GLN A 32 11.52 19.64 -14.12
N LEU A 33 12.35 20.30 -13.30
CA LEU A 33 12.74 19.80 -11.99
C LEU A 33 11.52 19.69 -11.05
N LYS A 34 10.63 20.69 -11.06
CA LYS A 34 9.38 20.67 -10.29
C LYS A 34 8.46 19.53 -10.74
N GLU A 35 8.24 19.40 -12.05
CA GLU A 35 7.42 18.32 -12.63
C GLU A 35 7.99 16.94 -12.29
N ASN A 36 9.30 16.76 -12.44
CA ASN A 36 9.98 15.50 -12.10
C ASN A 36 9.83 15.15 -10.62
N ASN A 37 9.88 16.14 -9.73
CA ASN A 37 9.70 15.92 -8.28
C ASN A 37 8.27 15.47 -7.96
N GLU A 38 7.26 16.09 -8.55
CA GLU A 38 5.86 15.67 -8.37
C GLU A 38 5.60 14.27 -8.96
N PHE A 39 6.16 13.99 -10.13
CA PHE A 39 6.10 12.66 -10.72
C PHE A 39 6.76 11.60 -9.84
N PHE A 40 7.94 11.91 -9.27
CA PHE A 40 8.63 11.04 -8.33
C PHE A 40 7.78 10.75 -7.08
N LYS A 41 7.18 11.77 -6.46
CA LYS A 41 6.26 11.60 -5.31
C LYS A 41 5.07 10.73 -5.67
N PHE A 42 4.49 10.92 -6.86
CA PHE A 42 3.37 10.11 -7.35
C PHE A 42 3.77 8.64 -7.48
N LEU A 43 4.93 8.35 -8.08
CA LEU A 43 5.44 6.99 -8.21
C LEU A 43 5.73 6.36 -6.84
N GLN A 44 6.33 7.09 -5.90
CA GLN A 44 6.53 6.62 -4.53
C GLN A 44 5.21 6.26 -3.85
N LYS A 45 4.17 7.09 -4.01
CA LYS A 45 2.82 6.81 -3.47
C LYS A 45 2.21 5.56 -4.10
N LYS A 46 2.32 5.41 -5.42
CA LYS A 46 1.85 4.20 -6.14
C LYS A 46 2.57 2.96 -5.63
N LEU A 47 3.89 3.00 -5.50
CA LEU A 47 4.70 1.90 -5.00
C LEU A 47 4.29 1.49 -3.58
N LYS A 48 4.14 2.46 -2.67
CA LYS A 48 3.68 2.22 -1.30
C LYS A 48 2.30 1.57 -1.27
N ASN A 49 1.39 2.01 -2.13
CA ASN A 49 0.04 1.44 -2.22
C ASN A 49 0.05 0.02 -2.82
N SER A 50 0.94 -0.28 -3.76
CA SER A 50 1.10 -1.61 -4.34
C SER A 50 1.60 -2.64 -3.33
N PHE A 51 2.47 -2.23 -2.40
CA PHE A 51 2.94 -3.11 -1.30
C PHE A 51 2.03 -3.10 -0.08
N SER A 52 1.07 -2.18 -0.01
CA SER A 52 0.01 -2.20 1.00
C SER A 52 -1.03 -3.26 0.61
N THR A 53 -0.63 -4.54 0.62
CA THR A 53 -1.60 -5.63 0.76
C THR A 53 -2.40 -5.33 2.02
N LYS A 54 -3.70 -5.08 1.89
CA LYS A 54 -4.63 -5.02 3.02
C LYS A 54 -4.26 -6.18 3.93
N LYS A 55 -3.77 -5.89 5.15
CA LYS A 55 -3.74 -6.90 6.21
C LYS A 55 -5.21 -7.25 6.42
N THR A 56 -5.70 -8.26 5.70
CA THR A 56 -6.93 -8.94 6.07
C THR A 56 -6.67 -9.34 7.51
N LYS A 57 -7.32 -8.66 8.45
CA LYS A 57 -7.46 -9.16 9.81
C LYS A 57 -8.15 -10.49 9.62
N TYR A 58 -7.37 -11.57 9.55
CA TYR A 58 -7.91 -12.91 9.74
C TYR A 58 -8.54 -12.83 11.12
N LYS A 59 -9.87 -12.76 11.14
CA LYS A 59 -10.65 -12.95 12.37
C LYS A 59 -10.31 -14.39 12.74
N SER A 60 -9.36 -14.53 13.66
CA SER A 60 -8.98 -15.82 14.16
C SER A 60 -10.26 -16.39 14.75
N ASN A 61 -10.82 -17.43 14.11
CA ASN A 61 -11.96 -18.19 14.63
C ASN A 61 -11.47 -19.03 15.82
N ILE A 62 -10.90 -18.37 16.83
CA ILE A 62 -10.69 -18.98 18.14
C ILE A 62 -12.10 -19.16 18.71
N PRO A 63 -12.53 -20.39 19.02
CA PRO A 63 -13.78 -20.61 19.73
C PRO A 63 -13.79 -19.76 21.00
N ASN A 64 -14.93 -19.11 21.29
CA ASN A 64 -15.06 -18.39 22.55
C ASN A 64 -14.96 -19.38 23.73
N ASP A 65 -14.68 -18.87 24.92
CA ASP A 65 -14.49 -19.70 26.12
C ASP A 65 -15.71 -20.61 26.37
N GLU A 66 -16.93 -20.13 26.06
CA GLU A 66 -18.16 -20.92 26.11
C GLU A 66 -18.15 -22.13 25.15
N THR A 67 -17.65 -21.99 23.93
CA THR A 67 -17.56 -23.11 22.96
C THR A 67 -16.49 -24.12 23.40
N ILE A 68 -15.39 -23.64 23.98
CA ILE A 68 -14.33 -24.51 24.54
C ILE A 68 -14.89 -25.29 25.73
N GLU A 69 -15.62 -24.62 26.61
CA GLU A 69 -16.25 -25.25 27.78
C GLU A 69 -17.34 -26.24 27.36
N ALA A 70 -18.18 -25.92 26.37
CA ALA A 70 -19.19 -26.83 25.84
C ALA A 70 -18.59 -28.08 25.19
N LEU A 71 -17.45 -27.98 24.52
CA LEU A 71 -16.73 -29.14 23.97
C LEU A 71 -16.08 -30.00 25.07
N ASN A 72 -15.53 -29.37 26.10
CA ASN A 72 -14.86 -30.08 27.20
C ASN A 72 -15.86 -30.72 28.18
N ASN A 73 -17.02 -30.08 28.38
CA ASN A 73 -18.12 -30.56 29.21
C ASN A 73 -19.24 -31.17 28.37
N ALA A 74 -18.96 -31.58 27.13
CA ALA A 74 -19.95 -32.24 26.30
C ALA A 74 -20.42 -33.50 27.04
N THR A 75 -21.62 -33.44 27.60
CA THR A 75 -22.28 -34.61 28.18
C THR A 75 -22.25 -35.67 27.11
N SER A 76 -21.62 -36.80 27.40
CA SER A 76 -21.48 -37.92 26.48
C SER A 76 -22.88 -38.44 26.14
N ILE A 77 -23.51 -37.85 25.12
CA ILE A 77 -24.60 -38.44 24.35
C ILE A 77 -24.02 -39.78 23.90
N GLY A 78 -24.50 -40.87 24.51
CA GLY A 78 -23.93 -42.21 24.36
C GLY A 78 -23.72 -42.62 22.91
N VAL A 79 -22.98 -43.70 22.67
CA VAL A 79 -22.85 -44.23 21.31
C VAL A 79 -24.21 -44.82 20.91
N PHE A 80 -24.89 -44.15 19.99
CA PHE A 80 -26.18 -44.58 19.45
C PHE A 80 -26.00 -45.28 18.11
N ASN A 81 -26.78 -46.31 17.84
CA ASN A 81 -26.67 -47.06 16.60
C ASN A 81 -27.35 -46.35 15.42
N ASN A 82 -28.27 -45.42 15.70
CA ASN A 82 -28.96 -44.63 14.69
C ASN A 82 -29.46 -43.26 15.23
N PHE A 83 -29.85 -42.39 14.30
CA PHE A 83 -30.29 -41.02 14.60
C PHE A 83 -31.58 -40.98 15.45
N ASP A 84 -32.52 -41.91 15.23
CA ASP A 84 -33.78 -41.94 15.98
C ASP A 84 -33.55 -42.27 17.46
N GLU A 85 -32.60 -43.15 17.75
CA GLU A 85 -32.18 -43.51 19.11
C GLU A 85 -31.54 -42.32 19.84
N ALA A 86 -30.64 -41.60 19.15
CA ALA A 86 -30.02 -40.39 19.67
C ALA A 86 -31.05 -39.27 19.92
N LYS A 87 -31.98 -39.08 18.98
CA LYS A 87 -33.05 -38.09 19.11
C LYS A 87 -33.99 -38.40 20.27
N LYS A 88 -34.33 -39.69 20.48
CA LYS A 88 -35.16 -40.10 21.61
C LYS A 88 -34.46 -39.82 22.94
N ALA A 89 -33.18 -40.16 23.08
CA ALA A 89 -32.42 -39.89 24.30
C ALA A 89 -32.39 -38.39 24.64
N LEU A 90 -32.18 -37.54 23.63
CA LEU A 90 -32.16 -36.09 23.80
C LEU A 90 -33.52 -35.49 24.22
N MET A 91 -34.63 -36.15 23.86
CA MET A 91 -35.99 -35.70 24.15
C MET A 91 -36.62 -36.41 25.36
N SER A 92 -35.89 -37.32 26.02
CA SER A 92 -36.38 -38.09 27.17
C SER A 92 -35.89 -37.57 28.52
N ASP A 93 -34.97 -36.61 28.54
CA ASP A 93 -34.38 -36.02 29.76
C ASP A 93 -35.10 -34.73 30.24
N ASP A 94 -36.40 -34.57 29.91
CA ASP A 94 -37.32 -33.56 30.48
C ASP A 94 -38.34 -34.18 31.45
#